data_AF-A0A9X9M4E6-F1
#
_entry.id   AF-A0A9X9M4E6-F1
#
_cell.length_a   1.000
_cell.length_b   1.000
_cell.length_c   1.000
_cell.angle_alpha   90.00
_cell.angle_beta   90.00
_cell.angle_gamma   90.00
#
_symmetry.space_group_name_H-M   'P 1'
#
loop_
_entity.id
_entity.type
_entity.pdbx_description
1 polymer ?
#
loop_
_entity_poly.entity_id
_entity_poly.type
_entity_poly.pdbx_seq_one_letter_code
_entity_poly.pdbx_strand_id
1 'polypeptide(L)'
;LPQENLNLALNSASAIGCHVVNIGAEDLKEGKPYLVLGLLWQVIKIGLFADIELSRNEALIALLREGESLEDLMKLSPEELLLRWANYHLENAGCGKISNFSTDIKDSKAYYHLLEQVAPKGDEEGIPAVVIDMSGLREKDDIQRAECMLQQAERLGCRQFVTATDVVRGNPKLNLAFIANLFNRYPALHKPENQDIDWGALEGETREERTFRNWMNSLGVNPRVNHLYSDLSDALVIFQLYEKIKVPVDWNRVNKPPYPKLGGNMKKLENCNYAVELGKNQAKFSLVGIGGQDLNEGNRTLTLALIWQLMRR
;
A
#
# COMPACT_ATOMS: atom_id res chain seq x y z
N LEU A 1 30.01 -18.95 1.45
CA LEU A 1 28.81 -19.71 1.00
C LEU A 1 27.53 -19.33 1.75
N PRO A 2 27.25 -19.69 3.04
CA PRO A 2 25.97 -19.30 3.66
C PRO A 2 25.81 -17.79 3.87
N GLN A 3 26.88 -17.10 4.28
CA GLN A 3 26.84 -15.65 4.54
C GLN A 3 26.65 -14.82 3.26
N GLU A 4 27.25 -15.24 2.15
CA GLU A 4 27.09 -14.59 0.84
C GLU A 4 25.64 -14.71 0.35
N ASN A 5 25.02 -15.88 0.52
CA ASN A 5 23.61 -16.08 0.16
C ASN A 5 22.68 -15.18 0.98
N LEU A 6 22.93 -15.03 2.28
CA LEU A 6 22.13 -14.18 3.15
C LEU A 6 22.32 -12.69 2.86
N ASN A 7 23.55 -12.26 2.55
CA ASN A 7 23.81 -10.90 2.07
C ASN A 7 23.10 -10.62 0.74
N LEU A 8 23.14 -11.57 -0.19
CA LEU A 8 22.41 -11.47 -1.46
C LEU A 8 20.89 -11.37 -1.23
N ALA A 9 20.34 -12.18 -0.32
CA ALA A 9 18.93 -12.14 0.04
C ALA A 9 18.54 -10.77 0.65
N LEU A 10 19.33 -10.23 1.57
CA LEU A 10 19.08 -8.93 2.20
C LEU A 10 19.17 -7.78 1.18
N ASN A 11 20.16 -7.80 0.30
CA ASN A 11 20.29 -6.83 -0.78
C ASN A 11 19.12 -6.91 -1.76
N SER A 12 18.67 -8.11 -2.09
CA SER A 12 17.50 -8.32 -2.96
C SER A 12 16.22 -7.83 -2.29
N ALA A 13 16.04 -8.09 -1.00
CA ALA A 13 14.90 -7.60 -0.23
C ALA A 13 14.90 -6.05 -0.14
N SER A 14 16.07 -5.44 0.07
CA SER A 14 16.22 -3.98 0.02
C SER A 14 15.84 -3.40 -1.34
N ALA A 15 16.26 -4.05 -2.44
CA ALA A 15 15.98 -3.60 -3.79
C ALA A 15 14.48 -3.60 -4.16
N ILE A 16 13.67 -4.41 -3.47
CA ILE A 16 12.20 -4.40 -3.59
C ILE A 16 11.51 -3.54 -2.52
N GLY A 17 12.26 -2.80 -1.70
CA GLY A 17 11.73 -1.89 -0.70
C GLY A 17 11.36 -2.53 0.65
N CYS A 18 11.96 -3.66 1.02
CA CYS A 18 11.89 -4.18 2.39
C CYS A 18 12.80 -3.34 3.30
N HIS A 19 12.29 -3.02 4.50
CA HIS A 19 13.09 -2.44 5.57
C HIS A 19 14.08 -3.49 6.09
N VAL A 20 15.37 -3.27 5.84
CA VAL A 20 16.46 -4.20 6.23
C VAL A 20 17.53 -3.56 7.11
N VAL A 21 17.40 -2.29 7.49
CA VAL A 21 18.45 -1.53 8.23
C VAL A 21 18.87 -2.22 9.53
N ASN A 22 17.95 -2.93 10.19
CA ASN A 22 18.19 -3.61 11.46
C ASN A 22 18.28 -5.14 11.33
N ILE A 23 18.62 -5.67 10.14
CA ILE A 23 18.71 -7.11 9.88
C ILE A 23 20.06 -7.43 9.24
N GLY A 24 20.94 -8.11 9.97
CA GLY A 24 22.21 -8.62 9.45
C GLY A 24 22.10 -10.06 8.94
N ALA A 25 23.07 -10.47 8.12
CA ALA A 25 23.17 -11.87 7.69
C ALA A 25 23.33 -12.85 8.87
N GLU A 26 24.01 -12.44 9.94
CA GLU A 26 24.17 -13.28 11.13
C GLU A 26 22.83 -13.46 11.87
N ASP A 27 21.99 -12.43 11.93
CA ASP A 27 20.65 -12.54 12.56
C ASP A 27 19.76 -13.59 11.85
N LEU A 28 19.85 -13.64 10.52
CA LEU A 28 19.14 -14.63 9.71
C LEU A 28 19.75 -16.03 9.85
N LYS A 29 21.08 -16.12 9.96
CA LYS A 29 21.80 -17.38 10.17
C LYS A 29 21.50 -17.98 11.55
N GLU A 30 21.39 -17.15 12.57
CA GLU A 30 20.95 -17.52 13.92
C GLU A 30 19.45 -17.81 14.00
N GLY A 31 18.69 -17.50 12.95
CA GLY A 31 17.25 -17.79 12.86
C GLY A 31 16.40 -16.97 13.83
N LYS A 32 16.78 -15.72 14.13
CA LYS A 32 16.02 -14.86 15.07
C LYS A 32 14.56 -14.72 14.62
N PRO A 33 13.59 -15.33 15.32
CA PRO A 33 12.25 -15.54 14.75
C PRO A 33 11.55 -14.24 14.35
N TYR A 34 11.65 -13.19 15.17
CA TYR A 34 10.99 -11.91 14.90
C TYR A 34 11.56 -11.19 13.67
N LEU A 35 12.86 -11.34 13.38
CA LEU A 35 13.51 -10.75 12.21
C LEU A 35 13.18 -11.54 10.94
N VAL A 36 13.28 -12.87 11.01
CA VAL A 36 12.96 -13.75 9.88
C VAL A 36 11.49 -13.61 9.48
N LEU A 37 10.57 -13.68 10.45
CA LEU A 37 9.13 -13.52 10.20
C LEU A 37 8.79 -12.10 9.75
N GLY A 38 9.45 -11.08 10.32
CA GLY A 38 9.27 -9.69 9.92
C GLY A 38 9.68 -9.44 8.47
N LEU A 39 10.82 -10.00 8.04
CA LEU A 39 11.30 -9.90 6.66
C LEU A 39 10.40 -10.69 5.70
N LEU A 40 10.06 -11.93 6.04
CA LEU A 40 9.18 -12.77 5.23
C LEU A 40 7.82 -12.10 5.02
N TRP A 41 7.24 -11.53 6.07
CA TRP A 41 5.99 -10.79 5.98
C TRP A 41 6.07 -9.60 5.02
N GLN A 42 7.17 -8.84 5.04
CA GLN A 42 7.36 -7.72 4.11
C GLN A 42 7.43 -8.20 2.65
N VAL A 43 8.14 -9.30 2.39
CA VAL A 43 8.22 -9.90 1.05
C VAL A 43 6.85 -10.37 0.57
N ILE A 44 6.10 -11.08 1.41
CA ILE A 44 4.74 -11.53 1.10
C ILE A 44 3.84 -10.33 0.79
N LYS A 45 3.87 -9.28 1.62
CA LYS A 45 3.06 -8.07 1.45
C LYS A 45 3.37 -7.37 0.12
N ILE A 46 4.65 -7.24 -0.25
CA ILE A 46 5.05 -6.66 -1.55
C ILE A 46 4.50 -7.49 -2.71
N GLY A 47 4.60 -8.82 -2.63
CA GLY A 47 4.07 -9.71 -3.67
C GLY A 47 2.54 -9.63 -3.80
N LEU A 48 1.82 -9.63 -2.68
CA LEU A 48 0.36 -9.52 -2.68
C LEU A 48 -0.15 -8.20 -3.27
N PHE A 49 0.61 -7.12 -3.11
CA PHE A 49 0.18 -5.77 -3.52
C PHE A 49 0.73 -5.35 -4.89
N ALA A 50 1.57 -6.18 -5.51
CA ALA A 50 2.25 -5.83 -6.76
C ALA A 50 1.29 -5.50 -7.91
N ASP A 51 0.09 -6.08 -7.91
CA ASP A 51 -0.92 -5.90 -8.96
C ASP A 51 -2.12 -5.06 -8.51
N ILE A 52 -2.08 -4.50 -7.30
CA ILE A 52 -3.14 -3.66 -6.73
C ILE A 52 -2.82 -2.19 -7.03
N GLU A 53 -2.77 -1.88 -8.33
CA GLU A 53 -2.54 -0.53 -8.84
C GLU A 53 -3.27 -0.33 -10.18
N LEU A 54 -3.73 0.91 -10.44
CA LEU A 54 -4.50 1.27 -11.63
C LEU A 54 -3.77 0.98 -12.94
N SER A 55 -2.45 1.16 -12.98
CA SER A 55 -1.61 0.88 -14.15
C SER A 55 -1.56 -0.61 -14.53
N ARG A 56 -1.98 -1.50 -13.63
CA ARG A 56 -2.03 -2.95 -13.87
C ARG A 56 -3.44 -3.50 -13.95
N ASN A 57 -4.38 -2.87 -13.26
CA ASN A 57 -5.78 -3.27 -13.27
C ASN A 57 -6.68 -2.06 -13.54
N GLU A 58 -6.95 -1.82 -14.83
CA GLU A 58 -7.80 -0.73 -15.29
C GLU A 58 -9.22 -0.78 -14.69
N ALA A 59 -9.71 -1.97 -14.33
CA ALA A 59 -11.04 -2.13 -13.76
C ALA A 59 -11.19 -1.45 -12.39
N LEU A 60 -10.08 -1.12 -11.72
CA LEU A 60 -10.07 -0.32 -10.48
C LEU A 60 -10.72 1.07 -10.66
N ILE A 61 -10.85 1.58 -11.88
CA ILE A 61 -11.58 2.82 -12.16
C ILE A 61 -13.05 2.75 -11.75
N ALA A 62 -13.66 1.56 -11.74
CA ALA A 62 -15.01 1.38 -11.22
C ALA A 62 -15.14 1.79 -9.74
N LEU A 63 -14.02 1.89 -9.01
CA LEU A 63 -14.00 2.35 -7.63
C LEU A 63 -14.08 3.88 -7.50
N LEU A 64 -13.93 4.65 -8.58
CA LEU A 64 -13.97 6.11 -8.55
C LEU A 64 -15.31 6.61 -7.97
N ARG A 65 -15.26 7.57 -7.05
CA ARG A 65 -16.43 8.12 -6.37
C ARG A 65 -16.85 9.41 -7.06
N GLU A 66 -18.12 9.78 -6.86
CA GLU A 66 -18.65 11.04 -7.38
C GLU A 66 -17.81 12.24 -6.89
N GLY A 67 -17.34 13.07 -7.83
CA GLY A 67 -16.53 14.25 -7.55
C GLY A 67 -15.03 14.01 -7.35
N GLU A 68 -14.56 12.77 -7.46
CA GLU A 68 -13.14 12.43 -7.35
C GLU A 68 -12.46 12.35 -8.72
N SER A 69 -11.21 12.80 -8.79
CA SER A 69 -10.39 12.67 -10.01
C SER A 69 -9.65 11.33 -10.05
N LEU A 70 -9.23 10.90 -11.25
CA LEU A 70 -8.40 9.70 -11.41
C LEU A 70 -7.09 9.81 -10.62
N GLU A 71 -6.50 11.00 -10.56
CA GLU A 71 -5.28 11.26 -9.79
C GLU A 71 -5.47 11.02 -8.28
N ASP A 72 -6.66 11.31 -7.74
CA ASP A 72 -6.95 11.07 -6.33
C ASP A 72 -7.04 9.57 -6.03
N LEU A 73 -7.64 8.79 -6.94
CA LEU A 73 -7.67 7.33 -6.85
C LEU A 73 -6.26 6.74 -6.97
N MET A 74 -5.42 7.29 -7.84
CA MET A 74 -4.02 6.87 -8.00
C MET A 74 -3.17 7.14 -6.77
N LYS A 75 -3.50 8.12 -5.94
CA LYS A 75 -2.75 8.43 -4.70
C LYS A 75 -3.03 7.45 -3.57
N LEU A 76 -4.06 6.61 -3.69
CA LEU A 76 -4.40 5.64 -2.64
C LEU A 76 -3.33 4.57 -2.51
N SER A 77 -3.05 4.17 -1.27
CA SER A 77 -2.23 2.99 -1.01
C SER A 77 -2.95 1.71 -1.44
N PRO A 78 -2.23 0.59 -1.66
CA PRO A 78 -2.86 -0.70 -1.92
C PRO A 78 -3.88 -1.11 -0.85
N GLU A 79 -3.61 -0.82 0.43
CA GLU A 79 -4.55 -1.08 1.52
C GLU A 79 -5.83 -0.25 1.42
N GLU A 80 -5.71 1.03 1.05
CA GLU A 80 -6.85 1.93 0.86
C GLU A 80 -7.68 1.52 -0.36
N LEU A 81 -7.03 1.10 -1.45
CA LEU A 81 -7.68 0.53 -2.63
C LEU A 81 -8.44 -0.75 -2.29
N LEU A 82 -7.84 -1.67 -1.53
CA LEU A 82 -8.51 -2.89 -1.07
C LEU A 82 -9.72 -2.58 -0.17
N LEU A 83 -9.59 -1.63 0.75
CA LEU A 83 -10.70 -1.22 1.61
C LEU A 83 -11.84 -0.60 0.78
N ARG A 84 -11.49 0.19 -0.23
CA ARG A 84 -12.43 0.80 -1.16
C ARG A 84 -13.14 -0.23 -2.03
N TRP A 85 -12.39 -1.20 -2.54
CA TRP A 85 -12.89 -2.34 -3.29
C TRP A 85 -13.85 -3.21 -2.46
N ALA A 86 -13.47 -3.55 -1.23
CA ALA A 86 -14.33 -4.33 -0.35
C ALA A 86 -15.64 -3.59 -0.07
N ASN A 87 -15.56 -2.28 0.19
CA ASN A 87 -16.75 -1.46 0.41
C ASN A 87 -17.63 -1.30 -0.83
N TYR A 88 -17.05 -1.19 -2.02
CA TYR A 88 -17.81 -1.19 -3.28
C TYR A 88 -18.73 -2.41 -3.38
N HIS A 89 -18.17 -3.60 -3.13
CA HIS A 89 -18.95 -4.85 -3.15
C HIS A 89 -19.93 -4.97 -1.98
N LEU A 90 -19.54 -4.58 -0.77
CA LEU A 90 -20.45 -4.58 0.38
C LEU A 90 -21.65 -3.65 0.18
N GLU A 91 -21.44 -2.47 -0.39
CA GLU A 91 -22.51 -1.53 -0.73
C GLU A 91 -23.47 -2.12 -1.77
N ASN A 92 -22.94 -2.79 -2.81
CA ASN A 92 -23.75 -3.51 -3.79
C ASN A 92 -24.54 -4.68 -3.19
N ALA A 93 -24.03 -5.30 -2.12
CA ALA A 93 -24.75 -6.31 -1.34
C ALA A 93 -25.77 -5.71 -0.36
N GLY A 94 -25.95 -4.39 -0.31
CA GLY A 94 -26.82 -3.71 0.66
C GLY A 94 -26.29 -3.75 2.10
N CYS A 95 -24.99 -4.00 2.28
CA CYS A 95 -24.33 -4.08 3.59
C CYS A 95 -23.71 -2.74 4.01
N GLY A 96 -23.47 -2.60 5.32
CA GLY A 96 -22.74 -1.45 5.86
C GLY A 96 -21.27 -1.45 5.44
N LYS A 97 -20.68 -0.25 5.34
CA LYS A 97 -19.26 -0.06 5.05
C LYS A 97 -18.39 -0.48 6.23
N ILE A 98 -17.23 -1.05 5.94
CA ILE A 98 -16.14 -1.29 6.88
C ILE A 98 -15.08 -0.19 6.77
N SER A 99 -14.39 0.07 7.86
CA SER A 99 -13.31 1.07 7.96
C SER A 99 -11.92 0.44 8.11
N ASN A 100 -11.85 -0.86 8.40
CA ASN A 100 -10.61 -1.59 8.63
C ASN A 100 -10.81 -3.11 8.42
N PHE A 101 -9.70 -3.83 8.24
CA PHE A 101 -9.66 -5.30 8.20
C PHE A 101 -9.27 -5.92 9.55
N SER A 102 -9.71 -5.32 10.66
CA SER A 102 -9.48 -5.84 12.02
C SER A 102 -10.78 -5.98 12.78
N THR A 103 -11.31 -4.92 13.38
CA THR A 103 -12.52 -4.96 14.21
C THR A 103 -13.79 -5.20 13.41
N ASP A 104 -13.86 -4.63 12.20
CA ASP A 104 -15.12 -4.57 11.44
C ASP A 104 -15.43 -5.89 10.71
N ILE A 105 -14.47 -6.82 10.70
CA ILE A 105 -14.58 -8.12 10.01
C ILE A 105 -14.66 -9.31 10.97
N LYS A 106 -14.55 -9.10 12.29
CA LYS A 106 -14.39 -10.17 13.29
C LYS A 106 -15.56 -11.14 13.30
N ASP A 107 -16.75 -10.63 13.00
CA ASP A 107 -17.99 -11.41 13.00
C ASP A 107 -18.19 -12.18 11.68
N SER A 108 -17.25 -12.09 10.73
CA SER A 108 -17.25 -12.75 9.41
C SER A 108 -18.41 -12.38 8.48
N LYS A 109 -19.34 -11.50 8.87
CA LYS A 109 -20.51 -11.19 8.03
C LYS A 109 -20.11 -10.41 6.79
N ALA A 110 -19.24 -9.42 6.94
CA ALA A 110 -18.68 -8.67 5.82
C ALA A 110 -17.98 -9.62 4.83
N TYR A 111 -17.23 -10.61 5.31
CA TYR A 111 -16.58 -11.59 4.43
C TYR A 111 -17.58 -12.48 3.69
N TYR A 112 -18.65 -12.94 4.33
CA TYR A 112 -19.68 -13.71 3.63
C TYR A 112 -20.28 -12.95 2.45
N HIS A 113 -20.69 -11.70 2.69
CA HIS A 113 -21.28 -10.87 1.65
C HIS A 113 -20.26 -10.52 0.56
N LEU A 114 -19.01 -10.26 0.93
CA LEU A 114 -17.95 -10.01 -0.04
C LEU A 114 -17.68 -11.24 -0.90
N LEU A 115 -17.53 -12.43 -0.30
CA LEU A 115 -17.35 -13.69 -1.03
C LEU A 115 -18.50 -13.94 -2.01
N GLU A 116 -19.74 -13.68 -1.59
CA GLU A 116 -20.89 -13.85 -2.47
C GLU A 116 -20.89 -12.85 -3.64
N GLN A 117 -20.48 -11.60 -3.43
CA GLN A 117 -20.40 -10.61 -4.52
C GLN A 117 -19.33 -10.94 -5.54
N VAL A 118 -18.15 -11.38 -5.08
CA VAL A 118 -17.00 -11.61 -5.97
C VAL A 118 -16.98 -13.00 -6.60
N ALA A 119 -17.75 -13.95 -6.07
CA ALA A 119 -17.82 -15.29 -6.61
C ALA A 119 -18.36 -15.28 -8.06
N PRO A 120 -17.71 -16.01 -9.00
CA PRO A 120 -18.16 -16.08 -10.38
C PRO A 120 -19.63 -16.51 -10.49
N LYS A 121 -20.40 -15.78 -11.29
CA LYS A 121 -21.83 -16.04 -11.50
C LYS A 121 -22.12 -17.03 -12.63
N GLY A 122 -21.11 -17.35 -13.45
CA GLY A 122 -21.26 -18.21 -14.63
C GLY A 122 -21.64 -17.46 -15.90
N ASP A 123 -21.57 -16.12 -15.87
CA ASP A 123 -21.91 -15.27 -17.01
C ASP A 123 -20.74 -15.15 -18.02
N GLU A 124 -19.52 -15.52 -17.60
CA GLU A 124 -18.31 -15.48 -18.42
C GLU A 124 -18.01 -16.86 -19.02
N GLU A 125 -17.69 -16.87 -20.32
CA GLU A 125 -17.44 -18.11 -21.07
C GLU A 125 -16.24 -18.88 -20.49
N GLY A 126 -16.46 -20.13 -20.09
CA GLY A 126 -15.42 -21.00 -19.53
C GLY A 126 -15.19 -20.87 -18.03
N ILE A 127 -15.90 -19.97 -17.33
CA ILE A 127 -15.79 -19.82 -15.86
C ILE A 127 -17.05 -20.38 -15.19
N PRO A 128 -16.98 -21.51 -14.46
CA PRO A 128 -18.14 -22.08 -13.81
C PRO A 128 -18.61 -21.21 -12.65
N ALA A 129 -19.92 -21.15 -12.45
CA ALA A 129 -20.52 -20.46 -11.31
C ALA A 129 -20.09 -21.11 -9.99
N VAL A 130 -19.75 -20.29 -9.00
CA VAL A 130 -19.45 -20.74 -7.63
C VAL A 130 -20.50 -20.16 -6.68
N VAL A 131 -21.40 -21.01 -6.21
CA VAL A 131 -22.47 -20.59 -5.28
C VAL A 131 -21.94 -20.59 -3.85
N ILE A 132 -21.95 -19.46 -3.16
CA ILE A 132 -21.54 -19.35 -1.75
C ILE A 132 -22.68 -19.81 -0.85
N ASP A 133 -22.42 -20.74 0.07
CA ASP A 133 -23.41 -21.12 1.08
C ASP A 133 -23.43 -20.12 2.24
N MET A 134 -24.52 -19.35 2.32
CA MET A 134 -24.74 -18.32 3.34
C MET A 134 -25.34 -18.87 4.64
N SER A 135 -25.63 -20.18 4.73
CA SER A 135 -26.25 -20.80 5.91
C SER A 135 -25.42 -20.58 7.19
N GLY A 136 -24.10 -20.53 7.07
CA GLY A 136 -23.17 -20.29 8.17
C GLY A 136 -23.34 -18.92 8.84
N LEU A 137 -24.01 -17.95 8.22
CA LEU A 137 -24.38 -16.69 8.89
C LEU A 137 -25.31 -16.89 10.10
N ARG A 138 -26.00 -18.03 10.18
CA ARG A 138 -26.88 -18.38 11.30
C ARG A 138 -26.12 -18.91 12.50
N GLU A 139 -24.83 -19.21 12.34
CA GLU A 139 -24.00 -19.69 13.44
C GLU A 139 -23.85 -18.62 14.51
N LYS A 140 -24.10 -19.02 15.76
CA LYS A 140 -24.03 -18.12 16.92
C LYS A 140 -22.59 -17.93 17.40
N ASP A 141 -21.77 -18.97 17.27
CA ASP A 141 -20.36 -18.91 17.62
C ASP A 141 -19.56 -18.26 16.48
N ASP A 142 -18.79 -17.23 16.81
CA ASP A 142 -18.03 -16.45 15.83
C ASP A 142 -16.91 -17.29 15.18
N ILE A 143 -16.30 -18.21 15.94
CA ILE A 143 -15.23 -19.08 15.42
C ILE A 143 -15.82 -20.08 14.43
N GLN A 144 -16.93 -20.73 14.78
CA GLN A 144 -17.64 -21.61 13.87
C GLN A 144 -18.11 -20.88 12.61
N ARG A 145 -18.67 -19.67 12.76
CA ARG A 145 -19.07 -18.83 11.61
C ARG A 145 -17.89 -18.46 10.71
N ALA A 146 -16.74 -18.11 11.29
CA ALA A 146 -15.52 -17.82 10.55
C ALA A 146 -14.98 -19.07 9.83
N GLU A 147 -15.07 -20.25 10.44
CA GLU A 147 -14.66 -21.50 9.78
C GLU A 147 -15.57 -21.84 8.60
N CYS A 148 -16.90 -21.72 8.76
CA CYS A 148 -17.84 -21.89 7.66
C CYS A 148 -17.57 -20.88 6.52
N MET A 149 -17.21 -19.63 6.85
CA MET A 149 -16.83 -18.62 5.86
C MET A 149 -15.56 -19.03 5.10
N LEU A 150 -14.53 -19.53 5.80
CA LEU A 150 -13.29 -19.98 5.17
C LEU A 150 -13.48 -21.24 4.30
N GLN A 151 -14.44 -22.10 4.63
CA GLN A 151 -14.85 -23.19 3.74
C GLN A 151 -15.46 -22.67 2.45
N GLN A 152 -16.20 -21.56 2.47
CA GLN A 152 -16.67 -20.93 1.23
C GLN A 152 -15.52 -20.28 0.44
N ALA A 153 -14.56 -19.67 1.13
CA ALA A 153 -13.35 -19.16 0.48
C ALA A 153 -12.49 -20.26 -0.16
N GLU A 154 -12.45 -21.46 0.43
CA GLU A 154 -11.79 -22.65 -0.14
C GLU A 154 -12.39 -23.04 -1.50
N ARG A 155 -13.71 -22.88 -1.67
CA ARG A 155 -14.40 -23.18 -2.95
C ARG A 155 -13.99 -22.22 -4.07
N LEU A 156 -13.55 -21.02 -3.72
CA LEU A 156 -12.92 -20.04 -4.62
C LEU A 156 -11.40 -20.26 -4.74
N GLY A 157 -10.84 -21.23 -4.00
CA GLY A 157 -9.40 -21.44 -3.87
C GLY A 157 -8.67 -20.27 -3.21
N CYS A 158 -9.39 -19.48 -2.40
CA CYS A 158 -8.91 -18.26 -1.74
C CYS A 158 -8.63 -18.44 -0.24
N ARG A 159 -8.79 -19.64 0.34
CA ARG A 159 -8.46 -19.92 1.75
C ARG A 159 -6.94 -19.95 1.97
N GLN A 160 -6.35 -18.76 2.08
CA GLN A 160 -4.92 -18.58 2.33
C GLN A 160 -4.70 -17.54 3.44
N PHE A 161 -3.54 -17.62 4.08
CA PHE A 161 -3.02 -16.69 5.11
C PHE A 161 -3.75 -16.66 6.46
N VAL A 162 -5.07 -16.84 6.50
CA VAL A 162 -5.87 -16.60 7.70
C VAL A 162 -6.56 -17.86 8.20
N THR A 163 -6.65 -18.02 9.52
CA THR A 163 -7.48 -19.05 10.19
C THR A 163 -8.74 -18.44 10.79
N ALA A 164 -9.74 -19.25 11.14
CA ALA A 164 -10.96 -18.77 11.79
C ALA A 164 -10.66 -17.99 13.09
N THR A 165 -9.64 -18.43 13.84
CA THR A 165 -9.19 -17.72 15.05
C THR A 165 -8.59 -16.35 14.72
N ASP A 166 -7.84 -16.23 13.62
CA ASP A 166 -7.24 -14.95 13.21
C ASP A 166 -8.28 -13.93 12.74
N VAL A 167 -9.34 -14.40 12.05
CA VAL A 167 -10.50 -13.58 11.68
C VAL A 167 -11.17 -13.03 12.93
N VAL A 168 -11.57 -13.91 13.86
CA VAL A 168 -12.28 -13.51 15.09
C VAL A 168 -11.40 -12.69 16.02
N ARG A 169 -10.08 -12.88 16.00
CA ARG A 169 -9.14 -11.99 16.72
C ARG A 169 -8.93 -10.64 16.02
N GLY A 170 -9.35 -10.51 14.77
CA GLY A 170 -9.18 -9.29 13.97
C GLY A 170 -7.71 -9.00 13.66
N ASN A 171 -6.92 -10.03 13.33
CA ASN A 171 -5.51 -9.85 12.99
C ASN A 171 -5.37 -9.05 11.69
N PRO A 172 -4.93 -7.77 11.72
CA PRO A 172 -5.01 -6.89 10.55
C PRO A 172 -4.13 -7.37 9.40
N LYS A 173 -2.98 -7.99 9.70
CA LYS A 173 -2.04 -8.47 8.67
C LYS A 173 -2.62 -9.64 7.90
N LEU A 174 -3.09 -10.66 8.60
CA LEU A 174 -3.59 -11.89 7.96
C LEU A 174 -4.91 -11.65 7.23
N ASN A 175 -5.79 -10.82 7.79
CA ASN A 175 -7.04 -10.42 7.14
C ASN A 175 -6.80 -9.60 5.87
N LEU A 176 -5.86 -8.65 5.91
CA LEU A 176 -5.46 -7.88 4.73
C LEU A 176 -4.83 -8.77 3.65
N ALA A 177 -4.02 -9.76 4.03
CA ALA A 177 -3.47 -10.73 3.07
C ALA A 177 -4.55 -11.62 2.44
N PHE A 178 -5.52 -12.06 3.23
CA PHE A 178 -6.69 -12.81 2.74
C PHE A 178 -7.48 -11.98 1.72
N ILE A 179 -7.74 -10.71 2.02
CA ILE A 179 -8.45 -9.79 1.12
C ILE A 179 -7.65 -9.49 -0.16
N ALA A 180 -6.34 -9.27 -0.04
CA ALA A 180 -5.49 -9.07 -1.21
C ALA A 180 -5.49 -10.30 -2.13
N ASN A 181 -5.42 -11.50 -1.55
CA ASN A 181 -5.52 -12.74 -2.31
C ASN A 181 -6.88 -12.91 -3.00
N LEU A 182 -7.96 -12.52 -2.33
CA LEU A 182 -9.30 -12.54 -2.90
C LEU A 182 -9.42 -11.56 -4.07
N PHE A 183 -8.94 -10.31 -3.90
CA PHE A 183 -8.91 -9.30 -4.95
C PHE A 183 -8.09 -9.75 -6.16
N ASN A 184 -6.87 -10.27 -5.95
CA ASN A 184 -5.99 -10.68 -7.05
C ASN A 184 -6.58 -11.82 -7.89
N ARG A 185 -7.47 -12.65 -7.31
CA ARG A 185 -8.12 -13.74 -8.03
C ARG A 185 -9.49 -13.36 -8.59
N TYR A 186 -10.27 -12.58 -7.85
CA TYR A 186 -11.62 -12.19 -8.19
C TYR A 186 -11.83 -10.69 -7.92
N PRO A 187 -11.29 -9.79 -8.77
CA PRO A 187 -11.59 -8.36 -8.65
C PRO A 187 -13.09 -8.08 -8.78
N ALA A 188 -13.77 -8.80 -9.67
CA ALA A 188 -15.21 -8.65 -9.96
C ALA A 188 -15.59 -7.17 -10.25
N LEU A 189 -14.71 -6.45 -10.95
CA LEU A 189 -14.95 -5.08 -11.38
C LEU A 189 -15.13 -5.06 -12.89
N HIS A 190 -16.12 -4.31 -13.36
CA HIS A 190 -16.34 -4.08 -14.79
C HIS A 190 -15.94 -2.66 -15.15
N LYS A 191 -15.20 -2.53 -16.25
CA LYS A 191 -14.81 -1.22 -16.78
C LYS A 191 -16.09 -0.46 -17.18
N PRO A 192 -16.31 0.76 -16.68
CA PRO A 192 -17.46 1.56 -17.10
C PRO A 192 -17.35 1.90 -18.60
N GLU A 193 -18.41 1.65 -19.37
CA GLU A 193 -18.41 1.78 -20.84
C GLU A 193 -18.27 3.24 -21.34
N ASN A 194 -18.58 4.23 -20.50
CA ASN A 194 -18.75 5.64 -20.90
C ASN A 194 -17.81 6.63 -20.18
N GLN A 195 -16.56 6.26 -19.92
CA GLN A 195 -15.57 7.20 -19.41
C GLN A 195 -14.49 7.41 -20.47
N ASP A 196 -14.49 8.59 -21.11
CA ASP A 196 -13.40 9.11 -21.94
C ASP A 196 -12.18 9.41 -21.05
N ILE A 197 -11.59 8.36 -20.49
CA ILE A 197 -10.36 8.45 -19.71
C ILE A 197 -9.20 8.37 -20.69
N ASP A 198 -8.30 9.35 -20.60
CA ASP A 198 -7.03 9.31 -21.31
C ASP A 198 -6.11 8.29 -20.65
N TRP A 199 -6.17 7.05 -21.14
CA TRP A 199 -5.30 5.95 -20.70
C TRP A 199 -3.82 6.23 -20.97
N GLY A 200 -3.50 7.12 -21.92
CA GLY A 200 -2.12 7.54 -22.19
C GLY A 200 -1.52 8.38 -21.05
N ALA A 201 -2.36 9.05 -20.25
CA ALA A 201 -1.93 9.80 -19.08
C ALA A 201 -1.67 8.90 -17.85
N LEU A 202 -2.13 7.65 -17.87
CA LEU A 202 -1.86 6.62 -16.86
C LEU A 202 -0.48 5.97 -17.07
N GLU A 203 0.55 6.79 -17.29
CA GLU A 203 1.92 6.28 -17.23
C GLU A 203 2.16 5.70 -15.83
N GLY A 204 2.32 4.37 -15.77
CA GLY A 204 2.72 3.68 -14.56
C GLY A 204 4.10 4.14 -14.08
N GLU A 205 4.45 3.73 -12.87
CA GLU A 205 5.72 4.10 -12.26
C GLU A 205 6.92 3.73 -13.16
N THR A 206 7.78 4.70 -13.46
CA THR A 206 8.99 4.47 -14.24
C THR A 206 10.01 3.64 -13.44
N ARG A 207 10.98 3.04 -14.13
CA ARG A 207 12.04 2.27 -13.46
C ARG A 207 12.83 3.13 -12.45
N GLU A 208 13.07 4.39 -12.77
CA GLU A 208 13.79 5.32 -11.89
C GLU A 208 12.97 5.65 -10.64
N GLU A 209 11.69 5.99 -10.82
CA GLU A 209 10.77 6.24 -9.71
C GLU A 209 10.69 5.04 -8.75
N ARG A 210 10.53 3.84 -9.31
CA ARG A 210 10.52 2.59 -8.53
C ARG A 210 11.81 2.37 -7.74
N THR A 211 12.95 2.71 -8.34
CA THR A 211 14.26 2.57 -7.70
C THR A 211 14.36 3.50 -6.50
N PHE A 212 13.96 4.77 -6.65
CA PHE A 212 13.97 5.72 -5.55
C PHE A 212 12.97 5.36 -4.45
N ARG A 213 11.76 4.95 -4.82
CA ARG A 213 10.74 4.50 -3.86
C ARG A 213 11.25 3.32 -3.03
N ASN A 214 11.81 2.30 -3.67
CA ASN A 214 12.34 1.14 -2.97
C ASN A 214 13.53 1.49 -2.08
N TRP A 215 14.42 2.37 -2.55
CA TRP A 215 15.53 2.88 -1.75
C TRP A 215 15.05 3.61 -0.48
N MET A 216 14.08 4.53 -0.59
CA MET A 216 13.55 5.23 0.58
C MET A 216 12.87 4.27 1.56
N ASN A 217 12.05 3.35 1.05
CA ASN A 217 11.35 2.36 1.87
C ASN A 217 12.32 1.41 2.58
N SER A 218 13.44 1.03 1.94
CA SER A 218 14.43 0.15 2.55
C SER A 218 15.18 0.80 3.72
N LEU A 219 15.28 2.14 3.71
CA LEU A 219 15.81 2.94 4.83
C LEU A 219 14.85 3.05 6.03
N GLY A 220 13.59 2.61 5.87
CA GLY A 220 12.59 2.64 6.94
C GLY A 220 11.96 3.99 7.21
N VAL A 221 11.71 4.76 6.17
CA VAL A 221 10.90 5.98 6.29
C VAL A 221 9.47 5.65 6.72
N ASN A 222 8.85 6.58 7.44
CA ASN A 222 7.47 6.49 7.92
C ASN A 222 6.73 7.81 7.64
N PRO A 223 5.62 7.83 6.88
CA PRO A 223 4.93 6.69 6.28
C PRO A 223 5.74 5.99 5.18
N ARG A 224 5.31 4.77 4.82
CA ARG A 224 5.84 4.04 3.67
C ARG A 224 5.47 4.81 2.40
N VAL A 225 6.43 4.98 1.50
CA VAL A 225 6.23 5.69 0.23
C VAL A 225 5.61 4.73 -0.77
N ASN A 226 4.40 5.03 -1.23
CA ASN A 226 3.70 4.35 -2.31
C ASN A 226 3.79 5.16 -3.59
N HIS A 227 3.63 6.49 -3.49
CA HIS A 227 3.54 7.41 -4.62
C HIS A 227 4.48 8.60 -4.40
N LEU A 228 5.60 8.64 -5.13
CA LEU A 228 6.67 9.61 -4.89
C LEU A 228 6.18 11.06 -4.80
N TYR A 229 5.36 11.50 -5.75
CA TYR A 229 5.03 12.91 -5.89
C TYR A 229 3.97 13.40 -4.90
N SER A 230 3.12 12.51 -4.38
CA SER A 230 2.16 12.84 -3.33
C SER A 230 2.77 12.68 -1.94
N ASP A 231 3.51 11.61 -1.71
CA ASP A 231 3.97 11.23 -0.37
C ASP A 231 5.15 12.10 0.10
N LEU A 232 5.85 12.76 -0.82
CA LEU A 232 6.93 13.69 -0.51
C LEU A 232 6.46 15.16 -0.45
N SER A 233 5.18 15.44 -0.77
CA SER A 233 4.63 16.81 -0.89
C SER A 233 4.67 17.64 0.39
N ASP A 234 4.82 17.01 1.56
CA ASP A 234 4.98 17.71 2.84
C ASP A 234 6.40 17.67 3.41
N ALA A 235 7.33 17.11 2.64
CA ALA A 235 8.75 16.90 2.92
C ALA A 235 9.10 16.09 4.18
N LEU A 236 8.14 15.48 4.88
CA LEU A 236 8.43 14.72 6.11
C LEU A 236 9.32 13.50 5.87
N VAL A 237 9.09 12.81 4.75
CA VAL A 237 9.95 11.71 4.32
C VAL A 237 11.35 12.23 3.97
N ILE A 238 11.45 13.39 3.32
CA ILE A 238 12.73 14.00 2.94
C ILE A 238 13.56 14.35 4.18
N PHE A 239 12.95 14.88 5.25
CA PHE A 239 13.63 15.12 6.52
C PHE A 239 14.18 13.84 7.14
N GLN A 240 13.41 12.75 7.12
CA GLN A 240 13.92 11.46 7.60
C GLN A 240 15.12 10.99 6.78
N LEU A 241 15.08 11.14 5.44
CA LEU A 241 16.21 10.80 4.58
C LEU A 241 17.45 11.63 4.92
N TYR A 242 17.31 12.93 5.19
CA TYR A 242 18.42 13.77 5.65
C TYR A 242 19.09 13.19 6.90
N GLU A 243 18.32 12.76 7.91
CA GLU A 243 18.88 12.12 9.10
C GLU A 243 19.60 10.81 8.77
N LYS A 244 19.05 9.99 7.86
CA LYS A 244 19.68 8.73 7.40
C LYS A 244 21.03 8.98 6.73
N ILE A 245 21.19 10.10 6.01
CA ILE A 245 22.46 10.52 5.40
C ILE A 245 23.27 11.47 6.29
N LYS A 246 22.97 11.53 7.59
CA LYS A 246 23.70 12.30 8.62
C LYS A 246 23.70 13.82 8.38
N VAL A 247 22.64 14.35 7.80
CA VAL A 247 22.35 15.79 7.76
C VAL A 247 21.36 16.12 8.88
N PRO A 248 21.75 16.94 9.87
CA PRO A 248 20.86 17.28 10.98
C PRO A 248 19.61 18.02 10.53
N VAL A 249 18.46 17.66 11.10
CA VAL A 249 17.18 18.34 10.91
C VAL A 249 16.71 18.95 12.24
N ASP A 250 16.33 20.23 12.22
CA ASP A 250 15.68 20.86 13.37
C ASP A 250 14.17 20.60 13.32
N TRP A 251 13.73 19.54 14.01
CA TRP A 251 12.33 19.14 14.08
C TRP A 251 11.41 20.15 14.75
N ASN A 252 11.94 21.18 15.43
CA ASN A 252 11.11 22.26 15.99
C ASN A 252 10.60 23.21 14.89
N ARG A 253 11.29 23.27 13.74
CA ARG A 253 10.86 24.04 12.56
C ARG A 253 9.92 23.23 11.64
N VAL A 254 9.78 21.93 11.87
CA VAL A 254 9.00 21.03 11.01
C VAL A 254 7.54 20.99 11.47
N ASN A 255 6.63 21.35 10.57
CA ASN A 255 5.20 21.20 10.78
C ASN A 255 4.78 19.74 10.59
N LYS A 256 3.97 19.19 11.50
CA LYS A 256 3.53 17.78 11.46
C LYS A 256 2.02 17.68 11.20
N PRO A 257 1.54 16.61 10.56
CA PRO A 257 0.12 16.33 10.42
C PRO A 257 -0.53 16.02 11.80
N PRO A 258 -1.87 16.13 11.91
CA PRO A 258 -2.81 16.49 10.84
C PRO A 258 -2.75 17.98 10.50
N TYR A 259 -2.65 18.28 9.20
CA TYR A 259 -2.65 19.66 8.74
C TYR A 259 -4.07 20.23 8.73
N PRO A 260 -4.29 21.48 9.20
CA PRO A 260 -5.60 22.10 9.12
C PRO A 260 -6.06 22.27 7.66
N LYS A 261 -7.38 22.11 7.42
CA LYS A 261 -7.96 22.30 6.07
C LYS A 261 -7.64 23.68 5.49
N LEU A 262 -7.67 24.71 6.34
CA LEU A 262 -7.24 26.07 6.01
C LEU A 262 -5.79 26.27 6.46
N GLY A 263 -4.90 26.61 5.52
CA GLY A 263 -3.49 26.87 5.82
C GLY A 263 -2.58 25.63 5.88
N GLY A 264 -3.13 24.42 5.81
CA GLY A 264 -2.34 23.18 5.75
C GLY A 264 -1.34 23.16 4.58
N ASN A 265 -1.73 23.68 3.41
CA ASN A 265 -0.81 23.77 2.27
C ASN A 265 0.37 24.71 2.54
N MET A 266 0.16 25.81 3.28
CA MET A 266 1.25 26.71 3.66
C MET A 266 2.24 26.01 4.61
N LYS A 267 1.73 25.17 5.53
CA LYS A 267 2.55 24.37 6.44
C LYS A 267 3.42 23.34 5.70
N LYS A 268 2.87 22.68 4.68
CA LYS A 268 3.62 21.81 3.77
C LYS A 268 4.69 22.59 3.00
N LEU A 269 4.33 23.76 2.47
CA LEU A 269 5.26 24.61 1.73
C LEU A 269 6.43 25.10 2.62
N GLU A 270 6.16 25.47 3.87
CA GLU A 270 7.19 25.79 4.87
C GLU A 270 8.17 24.62 5.06
N ASN A 271 7.66 23.39 5.19
CA ASN A 271 8.47 22.19 5.27
C ASN A 271 9.32 21.99 4.01
N CYS A 272 8.72 22.05 2.81
CA CYS A 272 9.44 21.87 1.55
C CYS A 272 10.53 22.93 1.35
N ASN A 273 10.26 24.19 1.72
CA ASN A 273 11.26 25.25 1.68
C ASN A 273 12.43 24.93 2.63
N TYR A 274 12.15 24.46 3.83
CA TYR A 274 13.19 24.06 4.78
C TYR A 274 14.00 22.85 4.29
N ALA A 275 13.35 21.86 3.65
CA ALA A 275 14.06 20.74 3.03
C ALA A 275 15.02 21.20 1.93
N VAL A 276 14.60 22.13 1.06
CA VAL A 276 15.47 22.72 0.04
C VAL A 276 16.61 23.54 0.66
N GLU A 277 16.34 24.28 1.74
CA GLU A 277 17.37 24.99 2.53
C GLU A 277 18.43 24.01 3.04
N LEU A 278 18.01 22.89 3.65
CA LEU A 278 18.89 21.82 4.12
C LEU A 278 19.77 21.25 3.00
N GLY A 279 19.15 20.98 1.85
CA GLY A 279 19.85 20.53 0.65
C GLY A 279 20.93 21.48 0.20
N LYS A 280 20.62 22.77 0.07
CA LYS A 280 21.58 23.80 -0.40
C LYS A 280 22.69 24.07 0.61
N ASN A 281 22.32 24.33 1.86
CA ASN A 281 23.22 24.94 2.84
C ASN A 281 24.04 23.90 3.61
N GLN A 282 23.41 22.81 4.04
CA GLN A 282 24.05 21.79 4.89
C GLN A 282 24.55 20.61 4.06
N ALA A 283 23.73 20.08 3.15
CA ALA A 283 24.09 18.93 2.32
C ALA A 283 24.93 19.29 1.07
N LYS A 284 24.99 20.58 0.71
CA LYS A 284 25.72 21.12 -0.46
C LYS A 284 25.28 20.53 -1.80
N PHE A 285 23.98 20.32 -1.97
CA PHE A 285 23.35 19.90 -3.21
C PHE A 285 23.23 21.03 -4.22
N SER A 286 23.27 20.68 -5.51
CA SER A 286 22.97 21.58 -6.60
C SER A 286 21.46 21.61 -6.83
N LEU A 287 20.79 22.57 -6.20
CA LEU A 287 19.33 22.77 -6.27
C LEU A 287 18.99 24.11 -6.97
N VAL A 288 19.73 24.43 -8.04
CA VAL A 288 19.50 25.64 -8.84
C VAL A 288 18.14 25.51 -9.53
N GLY A 289 17.27 26.50 -9.34
CA GLY A 289 15.91 26.47 -9.89
C GLY A 289 14.93 25.56 -9.16
N ILE A 290 15.30 24.95 -8.02
CA ILE A 290 14.40 24.17 -7.18
C ILE A 290 14.01 24.99 -5.94
N GLY A 291 12.71 25.17 -5.75
CA GLY A 291 12.07 25.75 -4.57
C GLY A 291 11.17 24.76 -3.82
N GLY A 292 10.66 25.16 -2.66
CA GLY A 292 9.74 24.31 -1.91
C GLY A 292 8.39 24.12 -2.59
N GLN A 293 7.98 25.07 -3.44
CA GLN A 293 6.75 24.97 -4.22
C GLN A 293 6.80 23.78 -5.18
N ASP A 294 7.93 23.57 -5.86
CA ASP A 294 8.11 22.47 -6.80
C ASP A 294 7.93 21.10 -6.13
N LEU A 295 8.40 20.95 -4.88
CA LEU A 295 8.24 19.71 -4.12
C LEU A 295 6.79 19.54 -3.63
N ASN A 296 6.17 20.61 -3.14
CA ASN A 296 4.79 20.54 -2.63
C ASN A 296 3.77 20.28 -3.74
N GLU A 297 4.00 20.83 -4.94
CA GLU A 297 3.18 20.56 -6.13
C GLU A 297 3.50 19.22 -6.80
N GLY A 298 4.51 18.48 -6.33
CA GLY A 298 4.88 17.18 -6.86
C GLY A 298 5.50 17.24 -8.26
N ASN A 299 6.28 18.28 -8.55
CA ASN A 299 6.99 18.41 -9.83
C ASN A 299 7.93 17.21 -10.04
N ARG A 300 7.64 16.40 -11.07
CA ARG A 300 8.31 15.11 -11.29
C ARG A 300 9.82 15.26 -11.41
N THR A 301 10.27 16.11 -12.34
CA THR A 301 11.69 16.29 -12.63
C THR A 301 12.47 16.84 -11.44
N LEU A 302 11.92 17.84 -10.75
CA LEU A 302 12.63 18.51 -9.66
C LEU A 302 12.64 17.68 -8.37
N THR A 303 11.57 16.91 -8.12
CA THR A 303 11.55 15.93 -7.03
C THR A 303 12.61 14.85 -7.26
N LEU A 304 12.64 14.24 -8.45
CA LEU A 304 13.65 13.24 -8.80
C LEU A 304 15.08 13.79 -8.70
N ALA A 305 15.32 15.03 -9.13
CA ALA A 305 16.62 15.68 -9.04
C ALA A 305 17.13 15.83 -7.60
N LEU A 306 16.24 16.09 -6.63
CA LEU A 306 16.58 16.12 -5.22
C LEU A 306 16.85 14.70 -4.67
N ILE A 307 15.95 13.76 -4.97
CA ILE A 307 16.06 12.38 -4.45
C ILE A 307 17.32 11.68 -4.98
N TRP A 308 17.67 11.90 -6.25
CA TRP A 308 18.92 11.41 -6.81
C TRP A 308 20.15 11.91 -6.05
N GLN A 309 20.18 13.20 -5.67
CA GLN A 309 21.30 13.75 -4.90
C GLN A 309 21.37 13.20 -3.48
N LEU A 310 20.21 12.95 -2.84
CA LEU A 310 20.15 12.27 -1.55
C LEU A 310 20.69 10.83 -1.65
N MET A 311 20.27 10.07 -2.67
CA MET A 311 20.71 8.68 -2.86
C MET A 311 22.19 8.56 -3.19
N ARG A 312 22.76 9.54 -3.91
CA ARG A 312 24.18 9.54 -4.30
C ARG A 312 25.15 9.84 -3.15
N ARG A 313 24.69 10.53 -2.11
CA ARG A 313 25.53 11.05 -1.03
C ARG A 313 25.88 9.97 0.00
#